data_AF-A0A1Q7SMN2-F1
#
_entry.id   AF-A0A1Q7SMN2-F1
#
_cell.length_a   1.000
_cell.length_b   1.000
_cell.length_c   1.000
_cell.angle_alpha   90.00
_cell.angle_beta   90.00
_cell.angle_gamma   90.00
#
_symmetry.space_group_name_H-M   'P 1'
#
loop_
_entity.id
_entity.type
_entity.pdbx_description
1 polymer ?
#
loop_
_entity_poly.entity_id
_entity_poly.type
_entity_poly.pdbx_seq_one_letter_code
_entity_poly.pdbx_strand_id
1 'polypeptide(L)'
;MILVPALVLALLVLVSPAPADAQIYRWVDEQGVPHYAQGIDSVPERYRATAAPIVIRNAPVPARAPAATGAAGTEIKFTKGQAIVVDATINGRASAKLILDTGADRTVINPRVLEAAGVALTQGATGQIRGATGTASVQAAALDSLEVGGAKVSKLLVIAHDIEQAAVDGLLGRDFLDQFKVSIDSDSGVATLAPKNP
;
A
#
# COMPACT_ATOMS: atom_id res chain seq x y z
N MET A 1 23.11 47.41 -46.21
CA MET A 1 23.84 47.54 -44.94
C MET A 1 23.02 48.45 -44.04
N ILE A 2 22.44 48.14 -42.88
CA ILE A 2 22.52 47.09 -41.83
C ILE A 2 21.15 47.22 -41.08
N LEU A 3 20.22 46.25 -41.10
CA LEU A 3 19.84 45.23 -40.08
C LEU A 3 19.83 45.63 -38.57
N VAL A 4 18.86 45.04 -37.84
CA VAL A 4 18.66 44.78 -36.37
C VAL A 4 17.99 45.86 -35.45
N PRO A 5 17.26 45.46 -34.37
CA PRO A 5 15.80 45.69 -34.24
C PRO A 5 15.34 46.09 -32.79
N ALA A 6 14.01 46.09 -32.61
CA ALA A 6 13.19 45.90 -31.40
C ALA A 6 13.82 45.84 -29.98
N LEU A 7 13.15 46.50 -29.03
CA LEU A 7 13.08 46.05 -27.64
C LEU A 7 11.64 46.18 -27.12
N VAL A 8 10.89 45.08 -27.16
CA VAL A 8 9.64 44.92 -26.40
C VAL A 8 9.99 44.15 -25.15
N LEU A 9 9.83 44.79 -23.99
CA LEU A 9 10.10 44.20 -22.68
C LEU A 9 8.90 43.32 -22.30
N ALA A 10 9.01 42.00 -22.50
CA ALA A 10 8.03 41.03 -22.01
C ALA A 10 8.36 40.71 -20.53
N LEU A 11 7.54 41.22 -19.62
CA LEU A 11 7.59 40.88 -18.20
C LEU A 11 7.01 39.47 -18.00
N LEU A 12 7.88 38.46 -17.99
CA LEU A 12 7.51 37.08 -17.69
C LEU A 12 7.31 36.93 -16.18
N VAL A 13 6.06 36.96 -15.72
CA VAL A 13 5.72 36.61 -14.34
C VAL A 13 5.89 35.10 -14.18
N LEU A 14 7.03 34.69 -13.63
CA LEU A 14 7.28 33.34 -13.15
C LEU A 14 6.40 33.08 -11.92
N VAL A 15 5.18 32.57 -12.15
CA VAL A 15 4.40 31.94 -11.09
C VAL A 15 5.13 30.66 -10.73
N SER A 16 5.91 30.70 -9.65
CA SER A 16 6.48 29.50 -9.06
C SER A 16 5.34 28.69 -8.43
N PRO A 17 5.19 27.39 -8.72
CA PRO A 17 4.23 26.56 -8.01
C PRO A 17 4.68 26.49 -6.55
N ALA A 18 3.89 27.05 -5.63
CA ALA A 18 4.13 26.86 -4.21
C ALA A 18 4.04 25.35 -3.90
N PRO A 19 4.97 24.79 -3.11
CA PRO A 19 4.82 23.42 -2.64
C PRO A 19 3.54 23.35 -1.81
N ALA A 20 2.54 22.62 -2.29
CA ALA A 20 1.40 22.26 -1.47
C ALA A 20 1.91 21.23 -0.45
N ASP A 21 2.27 21.68 0.75
CA ASP A 21 2.63 20.81 1.86
C ASP A 21 1.45 19.89 2.18
N ALA A 22 1.49 18.65 1.67
CA ALA A 22 0.48 17.63 1.90
C ALA A 22 0.60 17.02 3.31
N GLN A 23 0.71 17.88 4.33
CA GLN A 23 0.81 17.46 5.72
C GLN A 23 -0.59 17.28 6.30
N ILE A 24 -0.93 16.05 6.73
CA ILE A 24 -2.24 15.76 7.32
C ILE A 24 -2.23 16.17 8.79
N TYR A 25 -3.26 16.88 9.23
CA TYR A 25 -3.47 17.25 10.64
C TYR A 25 -4.64 16.47 11.21
N ARG A 26 -4.55 16.09 12.49
CA ARG A 26 -5.64 15.45 13.24
C ARG A 26 -6.02 16.29 14.45
N TRP A 27 -7.31 16.43 14.70
CA TRP A 27 -7.86 16.99 15.93
C TRP A 27 -9.01 16.14 16.45
N VAL A 28 -9.42 16.38 17.70
CA VAL A 28 -10.57 15.74 18.33
C VAL A 28 -11.57 16.84 18.68
N ASP A 29 -12.84 16.64 18.35
CA ASP A 29 -13.89 17.59 18.71
C ASP A 29 -14.38 17.39 20.15
N GLU A 30 -15.31 18.24 20.58
CA GLU A 30 -15.91 18.20 21.92
C GLU A 30 -16.67 16.90 22.23
N GLN A 31 -17.02 16.13 21.19
CA GLN A 31 -17.74 14.85 21.30
C GLN A 31 -16.77 13.65 21.34
N GLY A 32 -15.46 13.91 21.31
CA GLY A 32 -14.43 12.88 21.30
C GLY A 32 -14.18 12.26 19.91
N VAL A 33 -14.76 12.81 18.84
CA VAL A 33 -14.64 12.26 17.49
C VAL A 33 -13.35 12.79 16.82
N PRO A 34 -12.49 11.92 16.27
CA PRO A 34 -11.29 12.34 15.56
C PRO A 34 -11.60 12.82 14.13
N HIS A 35 -11.04 13.96 13.75
CA HIS A 35 -11.15 14.57 12.42
C HIS A 35 -9.77 14.75 11.78
N TYR A 36 -9.72 14.77 10.45
CA TYR A 36 -8.49 14.84 9.66
C TYR A 36 -8.61 15.89 8.55
N ALA A 37 -7.53 16.64 8.30
CA ALA A 37 -7.48 17.62 7.22
C ALA A 37 -6.12 17.64 6.53
N GLN A 38 -6.10 17.96 5.24
CA GLN A 38 -4.87 18.16 4.46
C GLN A 38 -4.46 19.63 4.58
N GLY A 39 -3.41 19.90 5.35
CA GLY A 39 -2.94 21.24 5.71
C GLY A 39 -3.60 21.79 6.99
N ILE A 40 -2.85 22.62 7.72
CA ILE A 40 -3.34 23.28 8.95
C ILE A 40 -4.44 24.30 8.65
N ASP A 41 -4.43 24.91 7.47
CA ASP A 41 -5.43 25.90 7.04
C ASP A 41 -6.84 25.29 6.92
N SER A 42 -6.89 24.01 6.53
CA SER A 42 -8.10 23.21 6.43
C SER A 42 -8.67 22.77 7.79
N VAL A 43 -7.95 23.02 8.90
CA VAL A 43 -8.45 22.76 10.25
C VAL A 43 -9.25 23.97 10.74
N PRO A 44 -10.48 23.79 11.27
CA PRO A 44 -11.23 24.90 11.85
C PRO A 44 -10.44 25.63 12.93
N GLU A 45 -10.49 26.97 12.94
CA GLU A 45 -9.65 27.81 13.82
C GLU A 45 -9.68 27.39 15.29
N ARG A 46 -10.88 27.05 15.78
CA ARG A 46 -11.10 26.57 17.16
C ARG A 46 -10.30 25.31 17.54
N TYR A 47 -9.89 24.52 16.56
CA TYR A 47 -9.14 23.27 16.76
C TYR A 47 -7.69 23.35 16.29
N ARG A 48 -7.25 24.44 15.64
CA ARG A 48 -5.86 24.56 15.14
C ARG A 48 -4.83 24.47 16.27
N ALA A 49 -5.12 25.04 17.43
CA ALA A 49 -4.23 25.00 18.59
C ALA A 49 -4.04 23.57 19.15
N THR A 50 -5.04 22.70 18.96
CA THR A 50 -5.04 21.29 19.39
C THR A 50 -4.74 20.31 18.27
N ALA A 51 -4.64 20.80 17.03
CA ALA A 51 -4.39 19.97 15.86
C ALA A 51 -2.93 19.54 15.85
N ALA A 52 -2.72 18.24 15.88
CA ALA A 52 -1.38 17.68 15.77
C ALA A 52 -1.09 17.36 14.29
N PRO A 53 0.07 17.78 13.75
CA PRO A 53 0.52 17.25 12.48
C PRO A 53 0.69 15.74 12.64
N ILE A 54 -0.01 14.97 11.81
CA ILE A 54 0.33 13.58 11.61
C ILE A 54 1.61 13.59 10.81
N VAL A 55 2.73 13.48 11.52
CA VAL A 55 3.92 12.95 10.89
C VAL A 55 3.59 11.49 10.64
N ILE A 56 3.35 11.11 9.38
CA ILE A 56 3.49 9.73 8.95
C ILE A 56 4.99 9.44 9.06
N ARG A 57 5.47 9.28 10.30
CA ARG A 57 6.70 8.55 10.49
C ARG A 57 6.30 7.15 10.07
N ASN A 58 6.88 6.66 8.99
CA ASN A 58 7.24 5.25 8.90
C ASN A 58 8.25 4.94 10.02
N ALA A 59 7.92 5.29 11.27
CA ALA A 59 8.58 4.75 12.43
C ALA A 59 8.23 3.27 12.36
N PRO A 60 9.22 2.38 12.32
CA PRO A 60 8.95 0.99 12.55
C PRO A 60 8.27 0.97 13.92
N VAL A 61 6.97 0.67 13.95
CA VAL A 61 6.45 -0.04 15.10
C VAL A 61 7.45 -1.19 15.27
N PRO A 62 7.96 -1.48 16.48
CA PRO A 62 8.64 -2.75 16.71
C PRO A 62 7.56 -3.83 16.62
N ALA A 63 7.04 -4.04 15.40
CA ALA A 63 6.52 -5.29 14.95
C ALA A 63 7.72 -6.21 15.11
N ARG A 64 7.54 -7.24 15.94
CA ARG A 64 8.30 -8.45 15.74
C ARG A 64 8.23 -8.75 14.24
N ALA A 65 9.34 -8.52 13.53
CA ALA A 65 9.33 -8.51 12.08
C ALA A 65 8.69 -9.82 11.59
N PRO A 66 7.85 -9.77 10.55
CA PRO A 66 7.33 -10.98 9.93
C PRO A 66 8.51 -11.91 9.64
N ALA A 67 8.49 -13.12 10.18
CA ALA A 67 9.56 -14.07 9.91
C ALA A 67 9.30 -14.68 8.54
N ALA A 68 10.15 -14.34 7.57
CA ALA A 68 10.17 -14.99 6.27
C ALA A 68 10.82 -16.37 6.41
N THR A 69 10.18 -17.41 5.88
CA THR A 69 10.78 -18.75 5.83
C THR A 69 10.57 -19.35 4.44
N GLY A 70 11.57 -20.06 3.92
CA GLY A 70 11.54 -20.74 2.63
C GLY A 70 12.93 -21.22 2.24
N ALA A 71 13.08 -22.50 1.90
CA ALA A 71 14.38 -23.13 1.64
C ALA A 71 14.84 -23.06 0.16
N ALA A 72 13.93 -22.71 -0.75
CA ALA A 72 14.21 -22.57 -2.19
C ALA A 72 13.39 -21.41 -2.75
N GLY A 73 13.96 -20.68 -3.73
CA GLY A 73 13.24 -19.60 -4.39
C GLY A 73 11.95 -20.10 -5.05
N THR A 74 10.85 -19.35 -4.88
CA THR A 74 9.58 -19.67 -5.53
C THR A 74 9.56 -19.06 -6.92
N GLU A 75 9.43 -19.89 -7.95
CA GLU A 75 9.27 -19.47 -9.34
C GLU A 75 7.78 -19.34 -9.69
N ILE A 76 7.41 -18.22 -10.29
CA ILE A 76 6.05 -17.87 -10.71
C ILE A 76 6.10 -17.58 -12.20
N LYS A 77 5.39 -18.39 -13.00
CA LYS A 77 5.29 -18.19 -14.45
C LYS A 77 4.18 -17.19 -14.77
N PHE A 78 4.44 -16.29 -15.71
CA PHE A 78 3.48 -15.30 -16.16
C PHE A 78 3.63 -15.00 -17.65
N THR A 79 2.57 -14.46 -18.25
CA THR A 79 2.59 -14.01 -19.64
C THR A 79 3.02 -12.55 -19.70
N LYS A 80 4.01 -12.23 -20.52
CA LYS A 80 4.47 -10.84 -20.74
C LYS A 80 3.30 -9.93 -21.11
N GLY A 81 3.21 -8.78 -20.44
CA GLY A 81 2.13 -7.81 -20.64
C GLY A 81 0.82 -8.12 -19.91
N GLN A 82 0.73 -9.24 -19.18
CA GLN A 82 -0.37 -9.55 -18.28
C GLN A 82 0.05 -9.37 -16.82
N ALA A 83 -0.94 -9.19 -15.95
CA ALA A 83 -0.71 -9.17 -14.51
C ALA A 83 -0.11 -10.51 -14.04
N ILE A 84 0.87 -10.45 -13.14
CA ILE A 84 1.45 -11.64 -12.51
C ILE A 84 0.49 -12.09 -11.42
N VAL A 85 -0.17 -13.22 -11.60
CA VAL A 85 -1.12 -13.77 -10.63
C VAL A 85 -0.47 -14.96 -9.91
N VAL A 86 -0.60 -14.99 -8.59
CA VAL A 86 -0.10 -16.07 -7.73
C VAL A 86 -1.24 -16.73 -6.99
N ASP A 87 -1.11 -18.04 -6.78
CA ASP A 87 -1.93 -18.75 -5.80
C ASP A 87 -1.27 -18.60 -4.42
N ALA A 88 -2.01 -18.01 -3.49
CA ALA A 88 -1.58 -17.81 -2.12
C ALA A 88 -2.40 -18.67 -1.15
N THR A 89 -1.76 -19.20 -0.11
CA THR A 89 -2.42 -19.94 0.97
C THR A 89 -2.43 -19.12 2.24
N ILE A 90 -3.61 -18.92 2.81
CA ILE A 90 -3.85 -18.13 4.02
C ILE A 90 -4.07 -19.09 5.19
N ASN A 91 -3.26 -18.94 6.24
CA ASN A 91 -3.29 -19.74 7.47
C ASN A 91 -3.27 -21.27 7.23
N GLY A 92 -2.77 -21.73 6.08
CA GLY A 92 -2.79 -23.14 5.69
C GLY A 92 -4.19 -23.71 5.39
N ARG A 93 -5.22 -22.86 5.24
CA ARG A 93 -6.63 -23.28 5.14
C ARG A 93 -7.31 -22.88 3.84
N ALA A 94 -7.18 -21.62 3.45
CA ALA A 94 -7.86 -21.08 2.27
C ALA A 94 -6.86 -20.67 1.20
N SER A 95 -7.25 -20.82 -0.07
CA SER A 95 -6.48 -20.36 -1.22
C SER A 95 -7.06 -19.07 -1.78
N ALA A 96 -6.20 -18.17 -2.24
CA ALA A 96 -6.55 -16.89 -2.84
C ALA A 96 -5.72 -16.66 -4.11
N LYS A 97 -6.33 -16.13 -5.18
CA LYS A 97 -5.59 -15.64 -6.35
C LYS A 97 -5.24 -14.17 -6.15
N LEU A 98 -3.95 -13.86 -6.00
CA LEU A 98 -3.49 -12.50 -5.75
C LEU A 98 -2.68 -11.99 -6.93
N ILE A 99 -2.84 -10.72 -7.29
CA ILE A 99 -1.94 -10.05 -8.23
C ILE A 99 -0.69 -9.61 -7.48
N LEU A 100 0.50 -9.96 -7.97
CA LEU A 100 1.75 -9.40 -7.45
C LEU A 100 1.81 -7.91 -7.81
N ASP A 101 1.68 -7.05 -6.80
CA ASP A 101 1.59 -5.60 -6.97
C ASP A 101 2.70 -4.90 -6.18
N THR A 102 3.78 -4.54 -6.88
CA THR A 102 4.90 -3.77 -6.29
C THR A 102 4.52 -2.32 -5.96
N GLY A 103 3.39 -1.83 -6.44
CA GLY A 103 2.86 -0.49 -6.15
C GLY A 103 2.00 -0.43 -4.89
N ALA A 104 1.58 -1.57 -4.35
CA ALA A 104 0.74 -1.64 -3.16
C ALA A 104 1.60 -1.76 -1.88
N ASP A 105 1.44 -0.83 -0.94
CA ASP A 105 2.15 -0.85 0.36
C ASP A 105 1.68 -1.98 1.29
N ARG A 106 0.44 -2.42 1.10
CA ARG A 106 -0.22 -3.44 1.91
C ARG A 106 -0.86 -4.48 1.00
N THR A 107 -0.82 -5.72 1.45
CA THR A 107 -1.58 -6.81 0.83
C THR A 107 -3.07 -6.57 1.07
N VAL A 108 -3.85 -6.69 0.01
CA VAL A 108 -5.32 -6.54 0.02
C VAL A 108 -5.93 -7.89 -0.29
N ILE A 109 -6.89 -8.34 0.51
CA ILE A 109 -7.58 -9.61 0.32
C ILE A 109 -9.08 -9.38 0.43
N ASN A 110 -9.85 -9.98 -0.47
CA ASN A 110 -11.30 -9.92 -0.43
C ASN A 110 -11.81 -10.50 0.90
N PRO A 111 -12.70 -9.80 1.62
CA PRO A 111 -13.26 -10.27 2.89
C PRO A 111 -13.82 -11.70 2.85
N ARG A 112 -14.41 -12.13 1.72
CA ARG A 112 -14.94 -13.49 1.55
C ARG A 112 -13.88 -14.58 1.75
N VAL A 113 -12.65 -14.32 1.32
CA VAL A 113 -11.54 -15.27 1.40
C VAL A 113 -10.97 -15.30 2.82
N LEU A 114 -10.93 -14.14 3.48
CA LEU A 114 -10.54 -14.05 4.89
C LEU A 114 -11.53 -14.81 5.78
N GLU A 115 -12.82 -14.67 5.53
CA GLU A 115 -13.87 -15.43 6.23
C GLU A 115 -13.70 -16.95 6.01
N ALA A 116 -13.49 -17.38 4.77
CA ALA A 116 -13.22 -18.79 4.45
C ALA A 116 -11.94 -19.33 5.13
N ALA A 117 -10.95 -18.47 5.39
CA ALA A 117 -9.74 -18.81 6.14
C ALA A 117 -9.96 -18.84 7.67
N GLY A 118 -11.14 -18.47 8.15
CA GLY A 118 -11.47 -18.32 9.57
C GLY A 118 -10.80 -17.11 10.21
N VAL A 119 -10.48 -16.08 9.42
CA VAL A 119 -9.83 -14.85 9.89
C VAL A 119 -10.88 -13.81 10.27
N ALA A 120 -10.85 -13.37 11.51
CA ALA A 120 -11.70 -12.28 11.97
C ALA A 120 -11.12 -10.92 11.54
N LEU A 121 -11.99 -10.04 11.06
CA LEU A 121 -11.64 -8.64 10.82
C LEU A 121 -11.39 -7.94 12.16
N THR A 122 -10.31 -7.17 12.23
CA THR A 122 -9.93 -6.49 13.48
C THR A 122 -10.94 -5.39 13.78
N GLN A 123 -11.69 -5.55 14.87
CA GLN A 123 -12.69 -4.59 15.34
C GLN A 123 -12.03 -3.24 15.63
N GLY A 124 -12.55 -2.15 15.05
CA GLY A 124 -12.11 -0.78 15.32
C GLY A 124 -10.77 -0.36 14.71
N ALA A 125 -9.98 -1.28 14.13
CA ALA A 125 -8.78 -0.93 13.36
C ALA A 125 -9.17 -0.59 11.92
N THR A 126 -9.82 0.56 11.77
CA THR A 126 -10.13 1.16 10.47
C THR A 126 -8.98 2.04 10.02
N GLY A 127 -8.36 1.69 8.89
CA GLY A 127 -7.34 2.50 8.23
C GLY A 127 -7.94 3.29 7.06
N GLN A 128 -7.18 4.26 6.55
CA GLN A 128 -7.43 4.81 5.22
C GLN A 128 -6.34 4.29 4.28
N ILE A 129 -6.75 3.81 3.11
CA ILE A 129 -5.83 3.56 2.00
C ILE A 129 -6.03 4.65 0.97
N ARG A 130 -4.94 5.04 0.31
CA ARG A 130 -4.96 5.91 -0.85
C ARG A 130 -4.53 5.09 -2.06
N GLY A 131 -5.44 4.91 -3.01
CA GLY A 131 -5.16 4.32 -4.31
C GLY A 131 -5.16 5.37 -5.42
N ALA A 132 -4.97 4.91 -6.67
CA ALA A 132 -5.00 5.79 -7.84
C ALA A 132 -6.36 6.49 -8.05
N THR A 133 -7.44 5.92 -7.52
CA THR A 133 -8.82 6.39 -7.68
C THR A 133 -9.33 7.21 -6.49
N GLY A 134 -8.55 7.36 -5.41
CA GLY A 134 -8.93 8.14 -4.22
C GLY A 134 -8.61 7.44 -2.91
N THR A 135 -9.29 7.84 -1.83
CA THR A 135 -9.11 7.27 -0.49
C THR A 135 -10.32 6.45 -0.06
N ALA A 136 -10.09 5.28 0.53
CA ALA A 136 -11.14 4.40 1.05
C ALA A 136 -10.88 4.07 2.53
N SER A 137 -11.96 4.02 3.32
CA SER A 137 -11.91 3.46 4.68
C SER A 137 -11.95 1.94 4.59
N VAL A 138 -11.01 1.28 5.25
CA VAL A 138 -10.86 -0.17 5.17
C VAL A 138 -10.65 -0.80 6.53
N GLN A 139 -10.99 -2.07 6.61
CA GLN A 139 -10.73 -2.88 7.79
C GLN A 139 -9.43 -3.66 7.59
N ALA A 140 -8.69 -3.86 8.68
CA ALA A 140 -7.54 -4.74 8.67
C ALA A 140 -7.91 -6.17 9.12
N ALA A 141 -7.04 -7.12 8.81
CA ALA A 141 -7.14 -8.50 9.27
C ALA A 141 -5.73 -9.02 9.59
N ALA A 142 -5.57 -9.70 10.72
CA ALA A 142 -4.30 -10.28 11.11
C ALA A 142 -4.25 -11.75 10.65
N LEU A 143 -3.26 -12.09 9.83
CA LEU A 143 -3.01 -13.44 9.36
C LEU A 143 -1.93 -14.11 10.22
N ASP A 144 -2.13 -15.37 10.55
CA ASP A 144 -1.08 -16.20 11.15
C ASP A 144 0.04 -16.44 10.14
N SER A 145 -0.33 -16.76 8.90
CA SER A 145 0.60 -16.85 7.78
C SER A 145 -0.04 -16.59 6.42
N LEU A 146 0.77 -16.04 5.52
CA LEU A 146 0.51 -15.99 4.08
C LEU A 146 1.65 -16.73 3.37
N GLU A 147 1.29 -17.59 2.42
CA GLU A 147 2.23 -18.45 1.68
C GLU A 147 2.01 -18.29 0.18
N VAL A 148 3.08 -18.19 -0.59
CA VAL A 148 3.08 -18.21 -2.05
C VAL A 148 4.14 -19.21 -2.48
N GLY A 149 3.72 -20.38 -2.97
CA GLY A 149 4.64 -21.49 -3.21
C GLY A 149 5.45 -21.84 -1.95
N GLY A 150 6.78 -21.74 -2.03
CA GLY A 150 7.69 -21.97 -0.90
C GLY A 150 7.98 -20.73 -0.06
N ALA A 151 7.48 -19.54 -0.45
CA ALA A 151 7.68 -18.28 0.25
C ALA A 151 6.60 -18.08 1.30
N LYS A 152 6.98 -18.04 2.59
CA LYS A 152 6.06 -17.88 3.72
C LYS A 152 6.39 -16.64 4.54
N VAL A 153 5.38 -15.87 4.89
CA VAL A 153 5.45 -14.76 5.84
C VAL A 153 4.44 -14.98 6.95
N SER A 154 4.90 -14.92 8.20
CA SER A 154 4.06 -15.11 9.38
C SER A 154 3.67 -13.78 10.03
N LYS A 155 2.51 -13.72 10.69
CA LYS A 155 2.01 -12.55 11.43
C LYS A 155 1.89 -11.29 10.57
N LEU A 156 1.20 -11.43 9.44
CA LEU A 156 1.00 -10.35 8.48
C LEU A 156 -0.32 -9.62 8.75
N LEU A 157 -0.29 -8.28 8.78
CA LEU A 157 -1.51 -7.47 8.84
C LEU A 157 -1.90 -7.06 7.43
N VAL A 158 -3.04 -7.55 6.95
CA VAL A 158 -3.55 -7.28 5.59
C VAL A 158 -4.78 -6.37 5.64
N ILE A 159 -5.13 -5.82 4.49
CA ILE A 159 -6.34 -5.05 4.29
C ILE A 159 -7.45 -5.97 3.79
N ALA A 160 -8.62 -5.87 4.41
CA ALA A 160 -9.84 -6.50 3.93
C ALA A 160 -10.62 -5.49 3.07
N HIS A 161 -10.54 -5.66 1.75
CA HIS A 161 -11.26 -4.82 0.79
C HIS A 161 -11.59 -5.59 -0.48
N ASP A 162 -12.74 -5.29 -1.07
CA ASP A 162 -13.11 -5.86 -2.35
C ASP A 162 -12.34 -5.16 -3.48
N ILE A 163 -11.91 -5.92 -4.47
CA ILE A 163 -11.30 -5.38 -5.68
C ILE A 163 -12.25 -5.68 -6.84
N GLU A 164 -12.59 -4.68 -7.63
CA GLU A 164 -13.56 -4.79 -8.73
C GLU A 164 -13.08 -5.65 -9.93
N GLN A 165 -12.11 -6.53 -9.71
CA GLN A 165 -11.56 -7.46 -10.70
C GLN A 165 -12.06 -8.88 -10.40
N ALA A 166 -13.11 -9.30 -11.11
CA ALA A 166 -13.82 -10.55 -10.86
C ALA A 166 -12.96 -11.84 -10.93
N ALA A 167 -11.78 -11.79 -11.53
CA ALA A 167 -10.92 -12.96 -11.74
C ALA A 167 -9.89 -13.20 -10.61
N VAL A 168 -9.75 -12.28 -9.66
CA VAL A 168 -8.75 -12.35 -8.59
C VAL A 168 -9.37 -12.00 -7.24
N ASP A 169 -8.73 -12.46 -6.17
CA ASP A 169 -9.17 -12.30 -4.79
C ASP A 169 -8.43 -11.19 -4.04
N GLY A 170 -7.41 -10.57 -4.65
CA GLY A 170 -6.67 -9.50 -4.00
C GLY A 170 -5.38 -9.06 -4.69
N LEU A 171 -4.60 -8.27 -3.95
CA LEU A 171 -3.28 -7.76 -4.32
C LEU A 171 -2.26 -8.23 -3.28
N LEU A 172 -1.13 -8.77 -3.73
CA LEU A 172 0.02 -9.09 -2.91
C LEU A 172 0.98 -7.90 -2.89
N GLY A 173 1.05 -7.24 -1.74
CA GLY A 173 1.76 -5.97 -1.58
C GLY A 173 3.19 -6.10 -1.04
N ARG A 174 3.82 -4.94 -0.88
CA ARG A 174 5.21 -4.80 -0.41
C ARG A 174 5.44 -5.28 1.02
N ASP A 175 4.42 -5.26 1.87
CA ASP A 175 4.48 -5.84 3.21
C ASP A 175 4.87 -7.33 3.22
N PHE A 176 4.45 -8.08 2.19
CA PHE A 176 4.92 -9.44 1.93
C PHE A 176 6.18 -9.45 1.04
N LEU A 177 6.17 -8.74 -0.09
CA LEU A 177 7.23 -8.83 -1.11
C LEU A 177 8.59 -8.37 -0.58
N ASP A 178 8.62 -7.34 0.27
CA ASP A 178 9.86 -6.83 0.88
C ASP A 178 10.47 -7.80 1.89
N GLN A 179 9.83 -8.93 2.18
CA GLN A 179 10.45 -10.01 2.96
C GLN A 179 11.36 -10.91 2.11
N PHE A 180 11.32 -10.77 0.79
CA PHE A 180 12.05 -11.59 -0.17
C PHE A 180 12.90 -10.72 -1.11
N LYS A 181 13.87 -11.37 -1.78
CA LYS A 181 14.46 -10.83 -3.00
C LYS A 181 13.53 -11.18 -4.16
N VAL A 182 12.90 -10.16 -4.73
CA VAL A 182 12.01 -10.29 -5.88
C VAL A 182 12.80 -10.03 -7.16
N SER A 183 12.70 -10.93 -8.14
CA SER A 183 13.20 -10.70 -9.51
C SER A 183 12.09 -10.99 -10.51
N ILE A 184 11.94 -10.14 -11.52
CA ILE A 184 10.96 -10.33 -12.60
C ILE A 184 11.74 -10.29 -13.90
N ASP A 185 11.80 -11.44 -14.57
CA ASP A 185 12.31 -11.58 -15.93
C ASP A 185 11.12 -11.64 -16.89
N SER A 186 10.85 -10.51 -17.52
CA SER A 186 9.75 -10.37 -18.48
C SER A 186 9.99 -11.06 -19.81
N ASP A 187 11.24 -11.39 -20.14
CA ASP A 187 11.56 -12.04 -21.41
C ASP A 187 11.40 -13.56 -21.31
N SER A 188 11.75 -14.15 -20.16
CA SER A 188 11.45 -15.55 -19.87
C SER A 188 10.05 -15.78 -19.28
N GLY A 189 9.35 -14.72 -18.86
CA GLY A 189 8.01 -14.81 -18.27
C GLY A 189 8.04 -15.44 -16.88
N VAL A 190 9.08 -15.12 -16.10
CA VAL A 190 9.33 -15.72 -14.79
C VAL A 190 9.56 -14.66 -13.72
N ALA A 191 8.81 -14.74 -12.63
CA ALA A 191 9.06 -13.98 -11.41
C ALA A 191 9.55 -14.93 -10.30
N THR A 192 10.50 -14.48 -9.50
CA THR A 192 11.10 -15.29 -8.43
C THR A 192 11.02 -14.57 -7.10
N LEU A 193 10.60 -15.28 -6.06
CA LEU A 193 10.66 -14.87 -4.67
C LEU A 193 11.72 -15.71 -3.94
N ALA A 194 12.89 -15.13 -3.68
CA ALA A 194 13.98 -15.81 -2.98
C ALA A 194 14.15 -15.28 -1.55
N PRO A 195 14.59 -16.10 -0.59
CA PRO A 195 14.94 -15.63 0.75
C PRO A 195 15.99 -14.52 0.68
N LYS A 196 15.91 -13.54 1.58
CA LYS A 196 17.01 -12.60 1.81
C LYS A 196 18.10 -13.34 2.59
N ASN A 197 19.33 -13.33 2.08
CA ASN A 197 20.45 -13.85 2.86
C ASN A 197 20.55 -13.06 4.19
N PRO A 198 20.84 -13.74 5.31
CA PRO A 198 21.07 -13.08 6.59
C PRO A 198 22.32 -12.19 6.58
#